data_AF-A0A7L3FFS7-F1
#
_entry.id   AF-A0A7L3FFS7-F1
#
_cell.length_a   1.000
_cell.length_b   1.000
_cell.length_c   1.000
_cell.angle_alpha   90.00
_cell.angle_beta   90.00
_cell.angle_gamma   90.00
#
_symmetry.space_group_name_H-M   'P 1'
#
loop_
_entity.id
_entity.type
_entity.pdbx_description
1 polymer ?
#
loop_
_entity_poly.entity_id
_entity_poly.type
_entity_poly.pdbx_seq_one_letter_code
_entity_poly.pdbx_strand_id
1 'polypeptide(L)'
;VSEPSPGVPQFVFVGYVDGNLISHYDSEKGRAVPRADWMAANLDRQYWDRETQIGQNNQEIYPVNLDTLQSRYNQSRGAHTLQHIHGCDLLEDGSTRGYLQYAYDGR
;
A
#
# COMPACT_ATOMS: atom_id res chain seq x y z
N VAL A 1 -10.08 -0.98 1.41
CA VAL A 1 -11.45 -1.21 0.90
C VAL A 1 -12.45 -0.89 1.99
N SER A 2 -13.67 -0.48 1.66
CA SER A 2 -14.70 -0.19 2.69
C SER A 2 -15.32 -1.47 3.26
N GLU A 3 -15.63 -2.43 2.39
CA GLU A 3 -16.27 -3.71 2.75
C GLU A 3 -15.39 -4.88 2.27
N PRO A 4 -14.45 -5.39 3.09
CA PRO A 4 -13.62 -6.53 2.72
C PRO A 4 -14.42 -7.84 2.67
N SER A 5 -14.10 -8.70 1.69
CA SER A 5 -14.58 -10.09 1.68
C SER A 5 -13.92 -10.93 2.78
N PRO A 6 -14.52 -12.05 3.24
CA PRO A 6 -13.90 -12.93 4.21
C PRO A 6 -12.48 -13.35 3.79
N GLY A 7 -11.49 -13.14 4.67
CA GLY A 7 -10.08 -13.45 4.42
C GLY A 7 -9.33 -12.42 3.57
N VAL A 8 -9.94 -11.27 3.24
CA VAL A 8 -9.29 -10.14 2.58
C VAL A 8 -9.05 -9.04 3.62
N PRO A 9 -7.80 -8.61 3.85
CA PRO A 9 -7.53 -7.49 4.74
C PRO A 9 -8.15 -6.18 4.23
N GLN A 10 -8.63 -5.33 5.13
CA GLN A 10 -9.20 -4.03 4.78
C GLN A 10 -8.18 -3.11 4.12
N PHE A 11 -6.91 -3.19 4.54
CA PHE A 11 -5.79 -2.42 4.01
C PHE A 11 -4.59 -3.33 3.76
N VAL A 12 -3.94 -3.12 2.61
CA VAL A 12 -2.72 -3.82 2.20
C VAL A 12 -1.78 -2.81 1.57
N PHE A 13 -0.50 -2.92 1.89
CA PHE A 13 0.58 -2.21 1.22
C PHE A 13 1.66 -3.22 0.81
N VAL A 14 2.13 -3.11 -0.43
CA VAL A 14 3.15 -3.98 -1.02
C VAL A 14 4.16 -3.15 -1.80
N GLY A 15 5.42 -3.57 -1.77
CA GLY A 15 6.50 -2.96 -2.52
C GLY A 15 7.07 -3.91 -3.57
N TYR A 16 7.50 -3.35 -4.70
CA TYR A 16 8.14 -4.09 -5.78
C TYR A 16 9.48 -3.45 -6.16
N VAL A 17 10.46 -4.27 -6.54
CA VAL A 17 11.70 -3.86 -7.21
C VAL A 17 11.85 -4.74 -8.44
N ASP A 18 11.96 -4.13 -9.62
CA ASP A 18 12.04 -4.82 -10.92
C ASP A 18 10.96 -5.91 -11.10
N GLY A 19 9.74 -5.62 -10.66
CA GLY A 19 8.60 -6.54 -10.71
C GLY A 19 8.59 -7.65 -9.64
N ASN A 20 9.61 -7.74 -8.79
CA ASN A 20 9.67 -8.72 -7.69
C ASN A 20 9.02 -8.14 -6.43
N LEU A 21 8.14 -8.91 -5.78
CA LEU A 21 7.54 -8.51 -4.51
C LEU A 21 8.58 -8.55 -3.38
N ILE A 22 8.84 -7.41 -2.74
CA ILE A 22 9.92 -7.26 -1.74
C ILE A 22 9.42 -7.07 -0.31
N SER A 23 8.25 -6.46 -0.15
CA SER A 23 7.67 -6.15 1.15
C SER A 23 6.15 -6.34 1.12
N HIS A 24 5.60 -6.68 2.29
CA HIS A 24 4.17 -6.85 2.46
C HIS A 24 3.75 -6.38 3.85
N TYR A 25 2.67 -5.62 3.89
CA TYR A 25 1.93 -5.23 5.08
C TYR A 25 0.45 -5.50 4.84
N ASP A 26 -0.23 -6.04 5.85
CA ASP A 26 -1.68 -6.18 5.86
C ASP A 26 -2.25 -5.77 7.22
N SER A 27 -3.52 -5.35 7.21
CA SER A 27 -4.19 -4.84 8.41
C SER A 27 -4.54 -5.90 9.44
N GLU A 28 -4.43 -7.19 9.11
CA GLU A 28 -4.70 -8.28 10.06
C GLU A 28 -3.48 -8.54 10.96
N LYS A 29 -2.29 -8.54 10.37
CA LYS A 29 -1.01 -8.74 11.08
C LYS A 29 -0.43 -7.45 11.63
N GLY A 30 -0.73 -6.32 10.99
CA GLY A 30 -0.27 -4.99 11.41
C GLY A 30 1.25 -4.82 11.41
N ARG A 31 1.97 -5.60 10.58
CA ARG A 31 3.43 -5.62 10.50
C ARG A 31 3.94 -5.74 9.06
N ALA A 32 4.96 -4.95 8.72
CA ALA A 32 5.66 -5.06 7.45
C ALA A 32 6.68 -6.22 7.53
N VAL A 33 6.67 -7.08 6.52
CA VAL A 33 7.55 -8.26 6.44
C VAL A 33 8.25 -8.35 5.09
N PRO A 34 9.49 -8.88 5.05
CA PRO A 34 10.17 -9.19 3.80
C PRO A 34 9.42 -10.27 3.02
N ARG A 35 9.43 -10.14 1.69
CA ARG A 35 8.91 -11.14 0.75
C ARG A 35 9.98 -11.72 -0.19
N ALA A 36 11.20 -11.21 -0.12
CA ALA A 36 12.36 -11.75 -0.82
C ALA A 36 13.50 -12.04 0.16
N ASP A 37 14.25 -13.12 -0.07
CA ASP A 37 15.33 -13.56 0.82
C ASP A 37 16.41 -12.50 1.00
N TRP A 38 16.76 -11.79 -0.07
CA TRP A 38 17.75 -10.73 -0.04
C TRP A 38 17.29 -9.50 0.78
N MET A 39 15.99 -9.21 0.85
CA MET A 39 15.45 -8.18 1.74
C MET A 39 15.60 -8.59 3.21
N ALA A 40 15.31 -9.87 3.52
CA ALA A 40 15.45 -10.40 4.87
C ALA A 40 16.92 -10.49 5.33
N ALA A 41 17.84 -10.79 4.40
CA ALA A 41 19.26 -10.98 4.71
C ALA A 41 20.04 -9.65 4.85
N ASN A 42 19.61 -8.58 4.17
CA ASN A 42 20.39 -7.34 4.06
C ASN A 42 19.81 -6.15 4.85
N LEU A 43 18.58 -6.25 5.35
CA LEU A 43 17.92 -5.15 6.07
C LEU A 43 17.71 -5.50 7.53
N ASP A 44 17.95 -4.53 8.39
CA ASP A 44 17.91 -4.71 9.82
C ASP A 44 16.50 -4.57 10.41
N ARG A 45 16.39 -4.82 11.71
CA ARG A 45 15.13 -4.67 12.44
C ARG A 45 14.62 -3.23 12.38
N GLN A 46 15.51 -2.23 12.44
CA GLN A 46 15.11 -0.83 12.45
C GLN A 46 14.41 -0.43 11.15
N TYR A 47 14.87 -0.93 10.02
CA TYR A 47 14.20 -0.77 8.74
C TYR A 47 12.76 -1.31 8.78
N TRP A 48 12.58 -2.56 9.23
CA TRP A 48 11.25 -3.19 9.28
C TRP A 48 10.32 -2.57 10.31
N ASP A 49 10.85 -2.09 11.43
CA ASP A 49 10.07 -1.36 12.44
C ASP A 49 9.58 -0.02 11.87
N ARG A 50 10.41 0.68 11.07
CA ARG A 50 10.00 1.89 10.34
C ARG A 50 8.92 1.62 9.30
N GLU A 51 9.11 0.61 8.45
CA GLU A 51 8.11 0.22 7.44
C GLU A 51 6.79 -0.19 8.10
N THR A 52 6.85 -0.85 9.25
CA THR A 52 5.67 -1.19 10.05
C THR A 52 4.94 0.05 10.53
N GLN A 53 5.65 1.05 11.08
CA GLN A 53 5.05 2.31 11.52
C GLN A 53 4.38 3.06 10.35
N ILE A 54 5.03 3.08 9.18
CA ILE A 54 4.46 3.69 7.97
C ILE A 54 3.16 2.96 7.56
N GLY A 55 3.19 1.62 7.56
CA GLY A 55 2.03 0.79 7.28
C GLY A 55 0.86 1.06 8.23
N GLN A 56 1.14 1.15 9.54
CA GLN A 56 0.14 1.45 10.57
C GLN A 56 -0.47 2.84 10.39
N ASN A 57 0.34 3.87 10.17
CA ASN A 57 -0.15 5.22 9.90
C ASN A 57 -1.06 5.25 8.66
N ASN A 58 -0.67 4.56 7.59
CA ASN A 58 -1.50 4.48 6.39
C ASN A 58 -2.78 3.68 6.64
N GLN A 59 -2.73 2.59 7.39
CA GLN A 59 -3.92 1.83 7.76
C GLN A 59 -4.96 2.69 8.48
N GLU A 60 -4.55 3.69 9.28
CA GLU A 60 -5.47 4.62 9.93
C GLU A 60 -6.02 5.69 8.96
N ILE A 61 -5.18 6.17 8.04
CA ILE A 61 -5.54 7.28 7.13
C ILE A 61 -6.46 6.83 5.99
N TYR A 62 -6.24 5.66 5.40
CA TYR A 62 -6.95 5.24 4.19
C TYR A 62 -8.46 4.98 4.38
N PRO A 63 -8.92 4.39 5.49
CA PRO A 63 -10.35 4.29 5.79
C PRO A 63 -11.02 5.66 5.89
N VAL A 64 -10.39 6.64 6.54
CA VAL A 64 -10.91 8.02 6.64
C VAL A 64 -10.98 8.68 5.25
N ASN A 65 -10.00 8.44 4.40
CA ASN A 65 -10.02 8.91 3.01
C ASN A 65 -11.15 8.25 2.21
N LEU A 66 -11.41 6.95 2.41
CA LEU A 66 -12.54 6.26 1.78
C LEU A 66 -13.88 6.86 2.20
N ASP A 67 -14.08 7.16 3.49
CA ASP A 67 -15.31 7.80 3.97
C ASP A 67 -15.48 9.20 3.39
N THR A 68 -14.37 9.95 3.30
CA THR A 68 -14.34 11.28 2.67
C THR A 68 -14.72 11.21 1.19
N LEU A 69 -14.19 10.23 0.44
CA LEU A 69 -14.50 10.04 -0.97
C LEU A 69 -15.97 9.63 -1.16
N GLN A 70 -16.49 8.67 -0.38
CA GLN A 70 -17.90 8.28 -0.42
C GLN A 70 -18.82 9.50 -0.23
N SER A 71 -18.53 10.34 0.77
CA SER A 71 -19.29 11.57 1.02
C SER A 71 -19.23 12.53 -0.17
N ARG A 72 -18.04 12.78 -0.74
CA ARG A 72 -17.87 13.69 -1.88
C ARG A 72 -18.58 13.22 -3.15
N TYR A 73 -18.70 11.91 -3.34
CA TYR A 73 -19.43 11.31 -4.47
C TYR A 73 -20.91 11.05 -4.16
N ASN A 74 -21.42 11.48 -3.00
CA ASN A 74 -22.80 11.25 -2.54
C ASN A 74 -23.19 9.76 -2.50
N GLN A 75 -22.24 8.90 -2.16
CA GLN A 75 -22.41 7.46 -2.00
C GLN A 75 -22.68 7.12 -0.53
N SER A 76 -23.62 6.20 -0.27
CA SER A 76 -24.01 5.81 1.11
C SER A 76 -24.07 4.30 1.34
N ARG A 77 -23.88 3.49 0.29
CA ARG A 77 -23.94 2.03 0.32
C ARG A 77 -23.04 1.46 -0.78
N GLY A 78 -22.53 0.26 -0.53
CA GLY A 78 -21.74 -0.50 -1.50
C GLY A 78 -20.27 -0.58 -1.13
N ALA A 79 -19.60 -1.56 -1.74
CA ALA A 79 -18.17 -1.76 -1.58
C ALA A 79 -17.39 -0.75 -2.44
N HIS A 80 -16.47 -0.04 -1.80
CA HIS A 80 -15.63 0.98 -2.41
C HIS A 80 -14.15 0.67 -2.22
N THR A 81 -13.34 1.11 -3.18
CA THR A 81 -11.90 0.87 -3.18
C THR A 81 -11.13 2.18 -3.40
N LEU A 82 -10.02 2.33 -2.68
CA LEU A 82 -9.06 3.40 -2.88
C LEU A 82 -7.73 2.73 -3.11
N GLN A 83 -7.12 3.00 -4.26
CA GLN A 83 -5.85 2.47 -4.68
C GLN A 83 -4.85 3.62 -4.76
N HIS A 84 -3.64 3.37 -4.32
CA HIS A 84 -2.53 4.31 -4.40
C HIS A 84 -1.32 3.58 -4.94
N ILE A 85 -0.75 4.10 -6.01
CA ILE A 85 0.46 3.57 -6.62
C ILE A 85 1.47 4.71 -6.78
N HIS A 86 2.67 4.48 -6.28
CA HIS A 86 3.78 5.41 -6.41
C HIS A 86 5.07 4.64 -6.60
N GLY A 87 6.05 5.30 -7.20
CA GLY A 87 7.33 4.68 -7.48
C GLY A 87 8.17 5.52 -8.41
N CYS A 88 9.28 4.92 -8.80
CA CYS A 88 10.19 5.49 -9.77
C CYS A 88 10.83 4.40 -10.62
N ASP A 89 11.21 4.78 -11.84
CA ASP A 89 11.96 3.95 -12.77
C ASP A 89 13.33 4.61 -12.99
N LEU A 90 14.39 3.82 -12.90
CA LEU A 90 15.73 4.22 -13.34
C LEU A 90 15.93 3.69 -14.76
N LEU A 91 16.10 4.59 -15.73
CA LEU A 91 16.22 4.26 -17.15
C LEU A 91 17.67 3.95 -17.53
N GLU A 92 17.87 3.29 -18.68
CA GLU A 92 19.19 2.88 -19.17
C GLU A 92 20.13 4.08 -19.43
N ASP A 93 19.57 5.25 -19.76
CA ASP A 93 20.32 6.50 -19.95
C ASP A 93 20.69 7.18 -18.63
N GLY A 94 20.37 6.56 -17.49
CA GLY A 94 20.61 7.08 -16.14
C GLY A 94 19.59 8.11 -15.67
N SER A 95 18.59 8.45 -16.48
CA SER A 95 17.50 9.34 -16.06
C SER A 95 16.48 8.61 -15.17
N THR A 96 15.72 9.39 -14.39
CA THR A 96 14.71 8.86 -13.47
C THR A 96 13.33 9.37 -13.86
N ARG A 97 12.35 8.46 -13.88
CA ARG A 97 10.92 8.80 -13.95
C ARG A 97 10.29 8.55 -12.59
N GLY A 98 9.43 9.47 -12.13
CA GLY A 98 8.62 9.27 -10.93
C GLY A 98 7.12 9.27 -11.26
N TYR A 99 6.33 8.56 -10.46
CA TYR A 99 4.88 8.60 -10.55
C TYR A 99 4.23 8.50 -9.17
N LEU A 100 3.06 9.14 -9.06
CA LEU A 100 2.19 9.15 -7.88
C LEU A 100 0.75 9.23 -8.39
N GLN A 101 -0.03 8.18 -8.20
CA GLN A 101 -1.39 8.08 -8.73
C GLN A 101 -2.33 7.50 -7.68
N TYR A 102 -3.56 8.00 -7.69
CA TYR A 102 -4.67 7.50 -6.89
C TYR A 102 -5.77 7.04 -7.82
N ALA A 103 -6.46 5.97 -7.45
CA ALA A 103 -7.68 5.54 -8.12
C ALA A 103 -8.78 5.26 -7.09
N TYR A 104 -10.01 5.66 -7.41
CA TYR A 104 -11.20 5.41 -6.60
C TYR A 104 -12.19 4.59 -7.42
N ASP A 105 -12.63 3.46 -6.87
CA ASP A 105 -13.47 2.49 -7.58
C ASP A 105 -12.91 2.08 -8.96
N GLY A 106 -11.59 1.91 -9.03
CA GLY A 106 -10.86 1.48 -10.22
C GLY A 106 -10.67 2.55 -11.31
N ARG A 107 -10.89 3.83 -10.98
CA ARG A 107 -10.75 4.97 -11.91
C ARG A 107 -9.79 6.02 -11.41
#